data_AF-A0AAW1M3E5-F1
#
_entry.id   AF-A0AAW1M3E5-F1
#
_cell.length_a   1.000
_cell.length_b   1.000
_cell.length_c   1.000
_cell.angle_alpha   90.00
_cell.angle_beta   90.00
_cell.angle_gamma   90.00
#
_symmetry.space_group_name_H-M   'P 1'
#
loop_
_entity.id
_entity.type
_entity.pdbx_description
1 polymer ?
#
loop_
_entity_poly.entity_id
_entity_poly.type
_entity_poly.pdbx_seq_one_letter_code
_entity_poly.pdbx_strand_id
1 'polypeptide(L)'
;MWTSDERPRWVSFTFNSYPIRMIYDNRETDPVHLLGFKIILHVGLLLIILQITSGHYNSDIINSLAEKWAPLVWLAPEEKYFPLAVEEFLQHVHPTEKNGRIISPDNLLPVGRSSKLLYLIPKKGLNILKDNTSFLNGRNPLHTSVPVYVTISDCSHPGTPTFLNARNRPHASTKRSSFVITYWMFYPYNEGKKLCFLGKLPAPFIFDKCLGKQKIVGNHVGDFEHIAFSFDKDLTPRELFLSLHDVGVYYTYDASSKIFKNSRYLQRKGILQTTEFPPFVRTFEGRPILFAAKGSHGLWSAPGKYYYLKLPKLADINDYGTPWKTWKHLQIYREGYNKPPVWMRYLGRWGNPKTNCFLFSKIGLCEISDGPYGISQRESDFQC
;
A
#
# COMPACT_ATOMS: atom_id res chain seq x y z
N MET A 1 18.01 -23.88 74.67
CA MET A 1 16.71 -23.45 74.13
C MET A 1 16.94 -22.16 73.38
N TRP A 2 17.11 -22.20 72.07
CA TRP A 2 17.25 -21.02 71.21
C TRP A 2 16.20 -21.12 70.11
N THR A 3 15.40 -20.07 70.00
CA THR A 3 14.21 -19.94 69.17
C THR A 3 14.58 -19.61 67.72
N SER A 4 13.80 -20.16 66.80
CA SER A 4 13.77 -19.88 65.37
C SER A 4 13.34 -18.44 65.06
N ASP A 5 14.08 -17.71 64.22
CA ASP A 5 13.57 -17.01 63.01
C ASP A 5 14.65 -16.08 62.43
N GLU A 6 15.38 -16.49 61.40
CA GLU A 6 16.01 -15.55 60.44
C GLU A 6 16.08 -16.22 59.06
N ARG A 7 15.05 -16.01 58.22
CA ARG A 7 15.12 -16.35 56.79
C ARG A 7 15.60 -15.14 55.98
N PRO A 8 16.50 -15.30 55.00
CA PRO A 8 16.93 -14.21 54.13
C PRO A 8 15.76 -13.64 53.32
N ARG A 9 15.67 -12.30 53.23
CA ARG A 9 14.65 -11.60 52.44
C ARG A 9 15.11 -11.49 50.99
N TRP A 10 14.26 -11.98 50.07
CA TRP A 10 14.50 -11.93 48.64
C TRP A 10 13.78 -10.73 48.03
N VAL A 11 14.49 -9.96 47.21
CA VAL A 11 13.85 -8.97 46.32
C VAL A 11 13.85 -9.56 44.91
N SER A 12 12.66 -9.66 44.31
CA SER A 12 12.48 -10.23 42.99
C SER A 12 12.01 -9.15 42.02
N PHE A 13 12.69 -9.07 40.89
CA PHE A 13 12.30 -8.21 39.77
C PHE A 13 12.06 -9.09 38.54
N THR A 14 11.09 -8.71 37.72
CA THR A 14 10.80 -9.36 36.44
C THR A 14 11.18 -8.41 35.30
N PHE A 15 12.03 -8.91 34.40
CA PHE A 15 12.41 -8.20 33.17
C PHE A 15 12.32 -9.19 32.00
N ASN A 16 11.47 -8.89 31.01
CA ASN A 16 11.24 -9.73 29.82
C ASN A 16 11.21 -11.25 30.11
N SER A 17 10.36 -11.66 31.06
CA SER A 17 10.11 -13.07 31.38
C SER A 17 11.25 -13.86 32.04
N TYR A 18 12.37 -13.23 32.41
CA TYR A 18 13.43 -13.86 33.21
C TYR A 18 13.38 -13.37 34.67
N PRO A 19 13.20 -14.25 35.67
CA PRO A 19 13.23 -13.86 37.07
C PRO A 19 14.67 -13.67 37.55
N ILE A 20 15.01 -12.45 37.97
CA ILE A 20 16.30 -12.16 38.63
C ILE A 20 16.04 -12.14 40.14
N ARG A 21 16.73 -13.01 40.88
CA ARG A 21 16.70 -13.05 42.35
C ARG A 21 18.02 -12.54 42.90
N MET A 22 17.98 -11.51 43.74
CA MET A 22 19.13 -11.05 44.50
C MET A 22 18.92 -11.28 45.99
N ILE A 23 19.99 -11.71 46.67
CA ILE A 23 20.06 -11.84 48.12
C ILE A 23 20.49 -10.48 48.67
N TYR A 24 19.71 -9.92 49.60
CA TYR A 24 20.07 -8.72 50.33
C TYR A 24 20.39 -9.10 51.77
N ASP A 25 21.67 -9.06 52.14
CA ASP A 25 22.12 -9.19 53.54
C ASP A 25 22.33 -7.79 54.12
N ASN A 26 21.82 -7.57 55.33
CA ASN A 26 21.73 -6.26 55.97
C ASN A 26 22.95 -5.97 56.87
N ARG A 27 24.03 -6.74 56.74
CA ARG A 27 25.26 -6.56 57.51
C ARG A 27 26.37 -6.03 56.61
N GLU A 28 26.84 -4.82 56.94
CA GLU A 28 27.97 -4.08 56.37
C GLU A 28 27.95 -3.88 54.84
N THR A 29 27.67 -2.65 54.43
CA THR A 29 27.81 -2.21 53.03
C THR A 29 29.28 -2.21 52.62
N ASP A 30 29.72 -3.34 52.08
CA ASP A 30 31.05 -3.49 51.48
C ASP A 30 31.17 -2.55 50.26
N PRO A 31 32.19 -1.68 50.15
CA PRO A 31 32.34 -0.73 49.04
C PRO A 31 32.36 -1.38 47.65
N VAL A 32 32.71 -2.67 47.57
CA VAL A 32 32.68 -3.48 46.34
C VAL A 32 31.24 -3.71 45.85
N HIS A 33 30.28 -3.94 46.75
CA HIS A 33 28.88 -4.13 46.39
C HIS A 33 28.20 -2.84 45.89
N LEU A 34 28.57 -1.69 46.47
CA LEU A 34 28.09 -0.39 46.02
C LEU A 34 28.65 0.00 44.64
N LEU A 35 29.90 -0.35 44.37
CA LEU A 35 30.53 -0.15 43.06
C LEU A 35 29.89 -1.04 41.99
N GLY A 36 29.64 -2.32 42.31
CA GLY A 36 28.92 -3.25 41.42
C GLY A 36 27.52 -2.77 41.07
N PHE A 37 26.77 -2.25 42.06
CA PHE A 37 25.43 -1.71 41.83
C PHE A 37 25.46 -0.44 40.96
N LYS A 38 26.42 0.46 41.18
CA LYS A 38 26.61 1.66 40.34
C LYS A 38 27.01 1.30 38.91
N ILE A 39 27.86 0.30 38.71
CA ILE A 39 28.25 -0.20 37.38
C ILE A 39 27.04 -0.81 36.66
N ILE A 40 26.25 -1.65 37.33
CA ILE A 40 25.04 -2.24 36.74
C ILE A 40 24.03 -1.15 36.34
N LEU A 41 23.84 -0.13 37.18
CA LEU A 41 22.96 0.99 36.86
C LEU A 41 23.50 1.82 35.69
N HIS A 42 24.81 2.08 35.63
CA HIS A 42 25.43 2.83 34.54
C HIS A 42 25.42 2.04 33.23
N VAL A 43 25.69 0.74 33.25
CA VAL A 43 25.61 -0.13 32.07
C VAL A 43 24.16 -0.27 31.60
N GLY A 44 23.21 -0.42 32.52
CA GLY A 44 21.78 -0.41 32.21
C GLY A 44 21.33 0.91 31.59
N LEU A 45 21.74 2.05 32.16
CA LEU A 45 21.47 3.37 31.63
C LEU A 45 22.16 3.59 30.28
N LEU A 46 23.39 3.11 30.11
CA LEU A 46 24.14 3.18 28.85
C LEU A 46 23.48 2.34 27.76
N LEU A 47 22.95 1.16 28.09
CA LEU A 47 22.18 0.31 27.18
C LEU A 47 20.84 0.94 26.80
N ILE A 48 20.17 1.60 27.75
CA ILE A 48 18.94 2.37 27.49
C ILE A 48 19.25 3.59 26.60
N ILE A 49 20.33 4.33 26.90
CA ILE A 49 20.80 5.44 26.07
C ILE A 49 21.21 4.92 24.69
N LEU A 50 21.90 3.78 24.58
CA LEU A 50 22.24 3.15 23.31
C LEU A 50 20.99 2.78 22.50
N GLN A 51 19.96 2.21 23.14
CA GLN A 51 18.67 1.94 22.49
C GLN A 51 17.97 3.23 22.03
N ILE A 52 17.95 4.27 22.87
CA ILE A 52 17.36 5.59 22.53
C ILE A 52 18.15 6.29 21.41
N THR A 53 19.48 6.17 21.40
CA THR A 53 20.36 6.76 20.38
C THR A 53 20.36 6.00 19.05
N SER A 54 19.94 4.73 19.04
CA SER A 54 19.93 3.91 17.83
C SER A 54 18.82 4.26 16.83
N GLY A 55 17.80 5.05 17.22
CA GLY A 55 16.70 5.45 16.33
C GLY A 55 15.88 4.28 15.74
N HIS A 56 16.19 3.04 16.14
CA HIS A 56 15.55 1.84 15.67
C HIS A 56 14.27 1.62 16.46
N TYR A 57 13.13 2.04 15.90
CA TYR A 57 11.84 1.66 16.44
C TYR A 57 11.74 0.13 16.50
N ASN A 58 11.28 -0.38 17.65
CA ASN A 58 10.98 -1.79 17.84
C ASN A 58 10.02 -2.24 16.73
N SER A 59 10.37 -3.32 16.02
CA SER A 59 9.59 -3.88 14.91
C SER A 59 8.14 -4.13 15.29
N ASP A 60 7.90 -4.54 16.54
CA ASP A 60 6.57 -4.90 17.03
C ASP A 60 5.65 -3.67 17.11
N ILE A 61 6.21 -2.51 17.48
CA ILE A 61 5.46 -1.26 17.56
C ILE A 61 5.04 -0.80 16.17
N ILE A 62 5.96 -0.82 15.19
CA ILE A 62 5.66 -0.39 13.83
C ILE A 62 4.66 -1.32 13.15
N ASN A 63 4.79 -2.64 13.36
CA ASN A 63 3.81 -3.61 12.88
C ASN A 63 2.43 -3.38 13.50
N SER A 64 2.36 -3.09 14.81
CA SER A 64 1.12 -2.72 15.47
C SER A 64 0.50 -1.43 14.90
N LEU A 65 1.32 -0.45 14.50
CA LEU A 65 0.83 0.74 13.80
C LEU A 65 0.28 0.41 12.42
N ALA A 66 0.95 -0.46 11.65
CA ALA A 66 0.44 -0.94 10.36
C ALA A 66 -0.92 -1.63 10.53
N GLU A 67 -1.05 -2.48 11.54
CA GLU A 67 -2.33 -3.12 11.85
C GLU A 67 -3.40 -2.12 12.27
N LYS A 68 -3.05 -1.11 13.07
CA LYS A 68 -3.97 -0.08 13.57
C LYS A 68 -4.48 0.86 12.47
N TRP A 69 -3.63 1.24 11.53
CA TRP A 69 -3.95 2.22 10.49
C TRP A 69 -4.44 1.62 9.17
N ALA A 70 -4.45 0.29 9.06
CA ALA A 70 -5.00 -0.40 7.90
C ALA A 70 -6.46 0.01 7.64
N PRO A 71 -6.81 0.41 6.41
CA PRO A 71 -8.09 1.04 6.08
C PRO A 71 -9.24 0.04 6.03
N LEU A 72 -10.45 0.52 6.28
CA LEU A 72 -11.67 -0.13 5.81
C LEU A 72 -11.91 0.32 4.36
N VAL A 73 -11.98 -0.61 3.42
CA VAL A 73 -12.27 -0.31 2.01
C VAL A 73 -13.65 -0.85 1.66
N TRP A 74 -14.54 0.02 1.19
CA TRP A 74 -15.79 -0.37 0.56
C TRP A 74 -15.55 -0.58 -0.94
N LEU A 75 -15.68 -1.81 -1.41
CA LEU A 75 -15.72 -2.09 -2.84
C LEU A 75 -17.10 -1.69 -3.37
N ALA A 76 -17.15 -1.07 -4.54
CA ALA A 76 -18.40 -0.53 -5.09
C ALA A 76 -19.54 -1.57 -5.18
N PRO A 77 -20.81 -1.13 -5.15
CA PRO A 77 -21.94 -2.03 -5.38
C PRO A 77 -21.84 -2.76 -6.73
N GLU A 78 -22.15 -4.05 -6.69
CA GLU A 78 -22.06 -4.97 -7.84
C GLU A 78 -20.66 -5.02 -8.49
N GLU A 79 -19.59 -4.82 -7.70
CA GLU A 79 -18.23 -5.06 -8.16
C GLU A 79 -18.09 -6.51 -8.65
N LYS A 80 -17.45 -6.66 -9.83
CA LYS A 80 -17.22 -7.96 -10.49
C LYS A 80 -15.77 -8.39 -10.42
N TYR A 81 -14.86 -7.44 -10.20
CA TYR A 81 -13.43 -7.62 -10.19
C TYR A 81 -12.93 -7.28 -8.79
N PHE A 82 -13.02 -8.26 -7.89
CA PHE A 82 -12.57 -8.17 -6.51
C PHE A 82 -11.02 -8.21 -6.43
N PRO A 83 -10.42 -7.87 -5.27
CA PRO A 83 -8.98 -8.05 -5.08
C PRO A 83 -8.59 -9.53 -5.12
N LEU A 84 -7.30 -9.81 -5.37
CA LEU A 84 -6.73 -11.16 -5.43
C LEU A 84 -5.34 -11.19 -4.78
N ALA A 85 -4.94 -12.36 -4.25
CA ALA A 85 -3.55 -12.57 -3.88
C ALA A 85 -2.65 -12.55 -5.13
N VAL A 86 -1.53 -11.84 -5.06
CA VAL A 86 -0.50 -11.83 -6.11
C VAL A 86 0.01 -13.24 -6.39
N GLU A 87 0.23 -14.05 -5.37
CA GLU A 87 0.68 -15.43 -5.50
C GLU A 87 -0.31 -16.28 -6.32
N GLU A 88 -1.61 -16.07 -6.15
CA GLU A 88 -2.65 -16.74 -6.92
C GLU A 88 -2.68 -16.22 -8.36
N PHE A 89 -2.63 -14.89 -8.55
CA PHE A 89 -2.54 -14.28 -9.88
C PHE A 89 -1.40 -14.85 -10.72
N LEU A 90 -0.21 -15.01 -10.12
CA LEU A 90 0.99 -15.51 -10.78
C LEU A 90 0.84 -16.95 -11.30
N GLN A 91 -0.08 -17.75 -10.76
CA GLN A 91 -0.37 -19.09 -11.27
C GLN A 91 -1.06 -19.06 -12.64
N HIS A 92 -1.74 -17.96 -12.97
CA HIS A 92 -2.57 -17.81 -14.16
C HIS A 92 -1.92 -16.98 -15.28
N VAL A 93 -0.74 -16.42 -15.05
CA VAL A 93 0.00 -15.61 -16.02
C VAL A 93 1.35 -16.22 -16.34
N HIS A 94 1.98 -15.76 -17.43
CA HIS A 94 3.35 -16.10 -17.78
C HIS A 94 4.07 -14.87 -18.37
N PRO A 95 5.40 -14.78 -18.22
CA PRO A 95 6.18 -13.67 -18.73
C PRO A 95 6.39 -13.77 -20.25
N THR A 96 6.07 -12.70 -20.97
CA THR A 96 6.30 -12.58 -22.41
C THR A 96 7.04 -11.30 -22.76
N GLU A 97 7.73 -11.31 -23.89
CA GLU A 97 8.11 -10.08 -24.58
C GLU A 97 6.87 -9.40 -25.19
N LYS A 98 7.03 -8.15 -25.62
CA LYS A 98 5.96 -7.36 -26.26
C LYS A 98 5.44 -8.00 -27.56
N ASN A 99 6.28 -8.75 -28.27
CA ASN A 99 5.93 -9.48 -29.50
C ASN A 99 5.18 -10.81 -29.22
N GLY A 100 4.94 -11.17 -27.95
CA GLY A 100 4.27 -12.40 -27.57
C GLY A 100 5.21 -13.60 -27.38
N ARG A 101 6.52 -13.46 -27.55
CA ARG A 101 7.49 -14.54 -27.29
C ARG A 101 7.51 -14.86 -25.79
N ILE A 102 7.26 -16.12 -25.45
CA ILE A 102 7.29 -16.62 -24.07
C ILE A 102 8.76 -16.76 -23.62
N ILE A 103 9.10 -16.22 -22.45
CA ILE A 103 10.50 -16.17 -21.97
C ILE A 103 10.79 -17.19 -20.87
N SER A 104 9.80 -17.58 -20.08
CA SER A 104 9.98 -18.55 -18.99
C SER A 104 8.94 -19.67 -19.09
N PRO A 105 9.26 -20.77 -19.80
CA PRO A 105 8.36 -21.92 -19.88
C PRO A 105 8.29 -22.69 -18.54
N ASP A 106 9.31 -22.58 -17.68
CA ASP A 106 9.46 -23.36 -16.44
C ASP A 106 8.68 -22.78 -15.24
N ASN A 107 7.69 -21.91 -15.47
CA ASN A 107 6.92 -21.18 -14.43
C ASN A 107 7.76 -20.34 -13.44
N LEU A 108 9.08 -20.17 -13.65
CA LEU A 108 9.90 -19.30 -12.81
C LEU A 108 9.68 -17.83 -13.21
N LEU A 109 9.35 -16.98 -12.24
CA LEU A 109 9.18 -15.55 -12.49
C LEU A 109 10.54 -14.85 -12.67
N PRO A 110 10.87 -14.32 -13.88
CA PRO A 110 12.10 -13.55 -14.06
C PRO A 110 12.03 -12.26 -13.23
N VAL A 111 13.14 -11.82 -12.64
CA VAL A 111 13.16 -10.67 -11.73
C VAL A 111 14.38 -9.78 -11.97
N GLY A 112 14.33 -8.55 -11.47
CA GLY A 112 15.40 -7.57 -11.69
C GLY A 112 15.47 -7.14 -13.15
N ARG A 113 16.69 -6.83 -13.62
CA ARG A 113 16.90 -6.22 -14.95
C ARG A 113 16.35 -7.07 -16.10
N SER A 114 16.42 -8.40 -16.02
CA SER A 114 15.93 -9.30 -17.06
C SER A 114 14.40 -9.24 -17.24
N SER A 115 13.67 -8.82 -16.21
CA SER A 115 12.20 -8.72 -16.25
C SER A 115 11.67 -7.38 -16.81
N LYS A 116 12.53 -6.37 -16.93
CA LYS A 116 12.13 -4.97 -17.15
C LYS A 116 11.32 -4.73 -18.43
N LEU A 117 11.55 -5.53 -19.47
CA LEU A 117 10.88 -5.41 -20.77
C LEU A 117 9.76 -6.44 -20.98
N LEU A 118 9.42 -7.20 -19.93
CA LEU A 118 8.46 -8.28 -19.99
C LEU A 118 7.06 -7.83 -19.52
N TYR A 119 6.07 -8.63 -19.93
CA TYR A 119 4.66 -8.50 -19.60
C TYR A 119 4.17 -9.79 -18.94
N LEU A 120 3.36 -9.71 -17.89
CA LEU A 120 2.69 -10.86 -17.29
C LEU A 120 1.32 -11.07 -17.94
N ILE A 121 1.29 -11.87 -19.01
CA ILE A 121 0.07 -12.09 -19.80
C ILE A 121 -0.67 -13.33 -19.28
N PRO A 122 -2.01 -13.30 -19.21
CA PRO A 122 -2.80 -14.48 -18.88
C PRO A 122 -2.52 -15.67 -19.81
N LYS A 123 -2.48 -16.88 -19.23
CA LYS A 123 -2.31 -18.15 -19.97
C LYS A 123 -3.46 -18.46 -20.93
N LYS A 124 -4.64 -17.87 -20.70
CA LYS A 124 -5.83 -17.98 -21.57
C LYS A 124 -6.17 -16.60 -22.16
N GLY A 125 -6.82 -16.58 -23.32
CA GLY A 125 -7.23 -15.31 -23.96
C GLY A 125 -8.24 -14.52 -23.12
N LEU A 126 -8.13 -13.19 -23.13
CA LEU A 126 -8.98 -12.29 -22.34
C LEU A 126 -10.48 -12.43 -22.64
N ASN A 127 -10.86 -12.73 -23.89
CA ASN A 127 -12.26 -12.92 -24.26
C ASN A 127 -12.92 -14.09 -23.51
N ILE A 128 -12.15 -15.11 -23.15
CA ILE A 128 -12.62 -16.27 -22.39
C ILE A 128 -12.65 -15.92 -20.90
N LEU A 129 -11.61 -15.21 -20.41
CA LEU A 129 -11.45 -14.90 -18.99
C LEU A 129 -12.41 -13.81 -18.47
N LYS A 130 -13.10 -13.08 -19.34
CA LYS A 130 -14.08 -12.08 -18.94
C LYS A 130 -15.45 -12.67 -18.55
N ASP A 131 -15.57 -13.99 -18.48
CA ASP A 131 -16.67 -14.60 -17.75
C ASP A 131 -16.60 -14.24 -16.25
N ASN A 132 -17.69 -14.46 -15.50
CA ASN A 132 -17.75 -14.12 -14.07
C ASN A 132 -17.09 -15.18 -13.17
N THR A 133 -16.29 -16.09 -13.73
CA THR A 133 -15.78 -17.28 -13.00
C THR A 133 -14.26 -17.41 -13.04
N SER A 134 -13.56 -16.49 -13.71
CA SER A 134 -12.13 -16.56 -13.88
C SER A 134 -11.38 -15.87 -12.74
N PHE A 135 -10.06 -16.06 -12.69
CA PHE A 135 -9.20 -15.35 -11.73
C PHE A 135 -9.25 -13.83 -11.89
N LEU A 136 -9.69 -13.31 -13.04
CA LEU A 136 -9.88 -11.86 -13.25
C LEU A 136 -10.98 -11.30 -12.34
N ASN A 137 -11.92 -12.11 -11.87
CA ASN A 137 -12.97 -11.66 -10.96
C ASN A 137 -12.50 -11.51 -9.51
N GLY A 138 -11.28 -11.96 -9.19
CA GLY A 138 -10.74 -11.91 -7.84
C GLY A 138 -11.52 -12.77 -6.83
N ARG A 139 -11.38 -12.43 -5.54
CA ARG A 139 -12.04 -13.11 -4.43
C ARG A 139 -12.81 -12.13 -3.57
N ASN A 140 -14.09 -12.39 -3.34
CA ASN A 140 -14.90 -11.52 -2.50
C ASN A 140 -14.39 -11.57 -1.04
N PRO A 141 -13.94 -10.44 -0.46
CA PRO A 141 -13.33 -10.39 0.87
C PRO A 141 -14.31 -10.68 2.02
N LEU A 142 -15.63 -10.74 1.76
CA LEU A 142 -16.60 -11.23 2.74
C LEU A 142 -16.52 -12.75 2.94
N HIS A 143 -16.13 -13.49 1.90
CA HIS A 143 -16.17 -14.95 1.89
C HIS A 143 -14.78 -15.59 1.84
N THR A 144 -13.76 -14.83 1.43
CA THR A 144 -12.40 -15.32 1.27
C THR A 144 -11.41 -14.34 1.87
N SER A 145 -10.38 -14.84 2.54
CA SER A 145 -9.30 -13.99 3.04
C SER A 145 -8.41 -13.54 1.87
N VAL A 146 -8.34 -12.23 1.63
CA VAL A 146 -7.52 -11.64 0.57
C VAL A 146 -6.44 -10.76 1.19
N PRO A 147 -5.15 -10.95 0.86
CA PRO A 147 -4.06 -10.23 1.48
C PRO A 147 -4.01 -8.77 1.03
N VAL A 148 -3.58 -7.90 1.94
CA VAL A 148 -3.04 -6.56 1.63
C VAL A 148 -1.56 -6.57 1.95
N TYR A 149 -0.74 -6.15 0.98
CA TYR A 149 0.71 -6.13 1.14
C TYR A 149 1.12 -4.78 1.71
N VAL A 150 1.90 -4.78 2.78
CA VAL A 150 2.30 -3.56 3.48
C VAL A 150 3.80 -3.40 3.34
N THR A 151 4.26 -2.26 2.84
CA THR A 151 5.68 -1.90 2.82
C THR A 151 5.95 -0.81 3.83
N ILE A 152 7.00 -0.98 4.64
CA ILE A 152 7.44 0.02 5.61
C ILE A 152 8.84 0.51 5.21
N SER A 153 8.93 1.79 4.90
CA SER A 153 10.18 2.47 4.52
C SER A 153 10.63 3.36 5.67
N ASP A 154 11.85 3.12 6.18
CA ASP A 154 12.45 3.92 7.24
C ASP A 154 13.17 5.13 6.64
N CYS A 155 12.77 6.33 7.06
CA CYS A 155 13.34 7.59 6.55
C CYS A 155 14.50 8.11 7.41
N SER A 156 14.89 7.40 8.46
CA SER A 156 15.91 7.86 9.42
C SER A 156 17.33 7.80 8.87
N HIS A 157 17.58 7.07 7.78
CA HIS A 157 18.89 6.90 7.17
C HIS A 157 18.89 7.34 5.70
N PRO A 158 19.54 8.47 5.35
CA PRO A 158 19.69 8.88 3.96
C PRO A 158 20.53 7.83 3.19
N GLY A 159 19.96 7.20 2.16
CA GLY A 159 20.69 6.31 1.24
C GLY A 159 20.39 4.81 1.36
N THR A 160 19.40 4.40 2.16
CA THR A 160 18.88 3.02 2.13
C THR A 160 18.24 2.73 0.76
N PRO A 161 18.48 1.56 0.14
CA PRO A 161 17.79 1.18 -1.09
C PRO A 161 16.29 1.04 -0.80
N THR A 162 15.50 1.99 -1.25
CA THR A 162 14.04 1.94 -1.15
C THR A 162 13.50 0.87 -2.09
N PHE A 163 12.39 0.21 -1.73
CA PHE A 163 11.65 -0.61 -2.69
C PHE A 163 11.14 0.25 -3.85
N LEU A 164 10.91 1.54 -3.60
CA LEU A 164 10.34 2.50 -4.54
C LEU A 164 11.43 3.21 -5.36
N ASN A 165 11.12 3.55 -6.62
CA ASN A 165 11.99 4.31 -7.51
C ASN A 165 12.13 5.77 -7.03
N ALA A 166 13.35 6.21 -6.71
CA ALA A 166 13.67 7.58 -6.28
C ALA A 166 13.73 8.63 -7.43
N ARG A 167 13.07 8.38 -8.58
CA ARG A 167 13.35 9.13 -9.83
C ARG A 167 12.74 10.53 -9.90
N ASN A 168 11.75 10.85 -9.08
CA ASN A 168 11.25 12.21 -8.93
C ASN A 168 11.09 12.53 -7.44
N ARG A 169 11.78 13.57 -6.97
CA ARG A 169 11.58 14.08 -5.61
C ARG A 169 10.16 14.65 -5.53
N PRO A 170 9.30 14.20 -4.59
CA PRO A 170 8.01 14.82 -4.38
C PRO A 170 8.17 16.33 -4.17
N HIS A 171 7.21 17.12 -4.65
CA HIS A 171 7.17 18.57 -4.39
C HIS A 171 7.25 18.82 -2.88
N ALA A 172 8.08 19.80 -2.50
CA ALA A 172 8.58 20.06 -1.15
C ALA A 172 7.50 20.02 -0.03
N SER A 173 7.46 18.91 0.71
CA SER A 173 7.15 18.95 2.15
C SER A 173 8.44 19.34 2.86
N THR A 174 8.44 20.43 3.61
CA THR A 174 9.64 20.94 4.32
C THR A 174 10.05 20.07 5.51
N LYS A 175 9.21 19.12 5.94
CA LYS A 175 9.45 18.26 7.10
C LYS A 175 9.56 16.80 6.66
N ARG A 176 10.71 16.17 6.88
CA ARG A 176 10.92 14.73 6.61
C ARG A 176 10.01 13.87 7.49
N SER A 177 9.51 12.79 6.92
CA SER A 177 8.83 11.74 7.70
C SER A 177 9.87 10.92 8.47
N SER A 178 9.48 10.27 9.54
CA SER A 178 10.35 9.30 10.24
C SER A 178 10.30 7.93 9.59
N PHE A 179 9.10 7.51 9.20
CA PHE A 179 8.88 6.33 8.37
C PHE A 179 7.58 6.48 7.59
N VAL A 180 7.42 5.64 6.58
CA VAL A 180 6.23 5.57 5.73
C VAL A 180 5.67 4.16 5.77
N ILE A 181 4.35 4.03 5.91
CA ILE A 181 3.63 2.76 5.76
C ILE A 181 2.75 2.84 4.52
N THR A 182 2.96 1.96 3.55
CA THR A 182 2.15 1.89 2.32
C THR A 182 1.40 0.57 2.26
N TYR A 183 0.09 0.64 1.98
CA TYR A 183 -0.80 -0.51 1.83
C TYR A 183 -1.13 -0.69 0.35
N TRP A 184 -0.76 -1.85 -0.19
CA TRP A 184 -0.94 -2.21 -1.59
C TRP A 184 -2.08 -3.23 -1.72
N MET A 185 -3.05 -2.88 -2.54
CA MET A 185 -4.22 -3.69 -2.86
C MET A 185 -4.11 -4.13 -4.31
N PHE A 186 -4.04 -5.44 -4.54
CA PHE A 186 -3.89 -5.99 -5.88
C PHE A 186 -5.24 -6.41 -6.47
N TYR A 187 -5.53 -5.95 -7.67
CA TYR A 187 -6.69 -6.34 -8.45
C TYR A 187 -6.22 -7.07 -9.71
N PRO A 188 -6.74 -8.27 -10.03
CA PRO A 188 -6.28 -9.04 -11.19
C PRO A 188 -6.76 -8.44 -12.51
N TYR A 189 -7.76 -7.56 -12.49
CA TYR A 189 -8.30 -6.89 -13.66
C TYR A 189 -8.83 -5.52 -13.30
N ASN A 190 -8.47 -4.51 -14.09
CA ASN A 190 -9.06 -3.18 -14.04
C ASN A 190 -9.97 -3.01 -15.26
N GLU A 191 -11.26 -2.86 -15.03
CA GLU A 191 -12.23 -2.52 -16.07
C GLU A 191 -12.25 -1.00 -16.29
N GLY A 192 -12.01 -0.64 -17.55
CA GLY A 192 -11.95 0.75 -17.95
C GLY A 192 -13.31 1.46 -17.92
N LYS A 193 -13.37 2.63 -18.55
CA LYS A 193 -14.58 3.45 -18.58
C LYS A 193 -15.30 3.37 -19.92
N LYS A 194 -16.63 3.33 -19.85
CA LYS A 194 -17.50 3.42 -21.03
C LYS A 194 -17.41 4.81 -21.63
N LEU A 195 -17.01 4.87 -22.89
CA LEU A 195 -16.94 6.08 -23.70
C LEU A 195 -17.79 5.90 -24.96
N CYS A 196 -18.42 6.99 -25.40
CA CYS A 196 -19.08 7.05 -26.69
C CYS A 196 -18.08 7.52 -27.76
N PHE A 197 -18.14 6.91 -28.94
CA PHE A 197 -17.32 7.27 -30.09
C PHE A 197 -18.19 7.54 -31.32
N LEU A 198 -17.93 8.67 -31.98
CA LEU A 198 -18.44 8.97 -33.31
C LEU A 198 -17.29 8.82 -34.30
N GLY A 199 -17.31 7.75 -35.10
CA GLY A 199 -16.17 7.35 -35.91
C GLY A 199 -14.96 6.99 -35.04
N LYS A 200 -13.84 7.73 -35.20
CA LYS A 200 -12.60 7.55 -34.42
C LYS A 200 -12.45 8.53 -33.25
N LEU A 201 -13.42 9.44 -33.06
CA LEU A 201 -13.34 10.51 -32.06
C LEU A 201 -14.26 10.22 -30.87
N PRO A 202 -13.82 10.47 -29.62
CA PRO A 202 -14.70 10.39 -28.47
C PRO A 202 -15.76 11.49 -28.57
N ALA A 203 -17.00 11.12 -28.28
CA ALA A 203 -18.16 12.00 -28.30
C ALA A 203 -18.82 12.03 -26.91
N PRO A 204 -19.47 13.14 -26.53
CA PRO A 204 -20.29 13.16 -25.34
C PRO A 204 -21.52 12.26 -25.51
N PHE A 205 -22.05 11.77 -24.40
CA PHE A 205 -23.38 11.17 -24.38
C PHE A 205 -24.43 12.29 -24.46
N ILE A 206 -25.48 12.08 -25.25
CA ILE A 206 -26.60 13.02 -25.40
C ILE A 206 -27.84 12.30 -24.86
N PHE A 207 -28.42 12.81 -23.76
CA PHE A 207 -29.52 12.15 -23.02
C PHE A 207 -29.21 10.69 -22.67
N ASP A 208 -28.02 10.42 -22.12
CA ASP A 208 -27.49 9.09 -21.81
C ASP A 208 -27.39 8.11 -23.00
N LYS A 209 -27.65 8.57 -24.23
CA LYS A 209 -27.50 7.80 -25.46
C LYS A 209 -26.20 8.16 -26.17
N CYS A 210 -25.56 7.14 -26.73
CA CYS A 210 -24.39 7.32 -27.59
C CYS A 210 -24.85 7.36 -29.05
N LEU A 211 -24.63 8.47 -29.76
CA LEU A 211 -24.95 8.61 -31.19
C LEU A 211 -23.94 7.89 -32.11
N GLY A 212 -23.28 6.85 -31.60
CA GLY A 212 -22.21 6.12 -32.27
C GLY A 212 -21.94 4.79 -31.58
N LYS A 213 -20.66 4.39 -31.49
CA LYS A 213 -20.26 3.12 -30.85
C LYS A 213 -19.80 3.35 -29.43
N GLN A 214 -20.36 2.59 -28.49
CA GLN A 214 -19.84 2.54 -27.13
C GLN A 214 -18.63 1.61 -27.06
N LYS A 215 -17.59 2.03 -26.33
CA LYS A 215 -16.38 1.24 -26.09
C LYS A 215 -15.95 1.41 -24.64
N ILE A 216 -15.37 0.37 -24.05
CA ILE A 216 -14.72 0.45 -22.74
C ILE A 216 -13.23 0.72 -22.98
N VAL A 217 -12.72 1.81 -22.40
CA VAL A 217 -11.37 2.31 -22.62
C VAL A 217 -10.60 2.31 -21.31
N GLY A 218 -9.34 1.86 -21.34
CA GLY A 218 -8.47 1.79 -20.17
C GLY A 218 -8.38 0.42 -19.51
N ASN A 219 -8.97 -0.62 -20.12
CA ASN A 219 -8.94 -1.95 -19.54
C ASN A 219 -7.52 -2.49 -19.46
N HIS A 220 -7.17 -3.18 -18.37
CA HIS A 220 -5.88 -3.86 -18.29
C HIS A 220 -5.90 -4.99 -17.26
N VAL A 221 -5.06 -6.00 -17.48
CA VAL A 221 -4.83 -7.09 -16.53
C VAL A 221 -3.86 -6.60 -15.46
N GLY A 222 -4.11 -6.98 -14.20
CA GLY A 222 -3.27 -6.67 -13.05
C GLY A 222 -3.31 -5.19 -12.69
N ASP A 223 -3.50 -4.87 -11.41
CA ASP A 223 -3.46 -3.50 -10.95
C ASP A 223 -3.07 -3.42 -9.48
N PHE A 224 -2.30 -2.39 -9.15
CA PHE A 224 -1.90 -2.08 -7.79
C PHE A 224 -2.39 -0.68 -7.45
N GLU A 225 -3.43 -0.66 -6.63
CA GLU A 225 -3.90 0.55 -5.95
C GLU A 225 -3.26 0.63 -4.57
N HIS A 226 -3.02 1.85 -4.08
CA HIS A 226 -2.37 2.01 -2.79
C HIS A 226 -2.78 3.25 -2.03
N ILE A 227 -2.53 3.19 -0.72
CA ILE A 227 -2.50 4.35 0.16
C ILE A 227 -1.21 4.34 0.95
N ALA A 228 -0.73 5.51 1.35
CA ALA A 228 0.46 5.62 2.18
C ALA A 228 0.22 6.58 3.35
N PHE A 229 0.85 6.29 4.48
CA PHE A 229 0.90 7.16 5.64
C PHE A 229 2.33 7.59 5.91
N SER A 230 2.52 8.88 6.18
CA SER A 230 3.74 9.38 6.82
C SER A 230 3.55 9.45 8.33
N PHE A 231 4.59 9.11 9.07
CA PHE A 231 4.61 9.19 10.53
C PHE A 231 5.72 10.09 11.06
N ASP A 232 5.46 10.73 12.19
CA ASP A 232 6.43 11.52 12.95
C ASP A 232 7.23 10.64 13.91
N LYS A 233 8.27 11.23 14.52
CA LYS A 233 9.15 10.52 15.45
C LYS A 233 8.42 10.00 16.68
N ASP A 234 7.31 10.63 17.03
CA ASP A 234 6.44 10.31 18.15
C ASP A 234 5.39 9.23 17.80
N LEU A 235 5.52 8.58 16.64
CA LEU A 235 4.63 7.51 16.16
C LEU A 235 3.20 7.98 15.82
N THR A 236 2.99 9.29 15.66
CA THR A 236 1.70 9.83 15.21
C THR A 236 1.65 9.91 13.69
N PRO A 237 0.52 9.59 13.04
CA PRO A 237 0.39 9.80 11.61
C PRO A 237 0.33 11.30 11.33
N ARG A 238 1.10 11.75 10.35
CA ARG A 238 1.08 13.13 9.90
C ARG A 238 0.13 13.31 8.73
N GLU A 239 0.31 12.50 7.69
CA GLU A 239 -0.44 12.63 6.45
C GLU A 239 -0.75 11.29 5.81
N LEU A 240 -1.89 11.23 5.14
CA LEU A 240 -2.38 10.14 4.32
C LEU A 240 -2.32 10.57 2.84
N PHE A 241 -1.72 9.74 2.00
CA PHE A 241 -1.79 9.83 0.55
C PHE A 241 -2.77 8.78 0.01
N LEU A 242 -3.69 9.21 -0.86
CA LEU A 242 -4.59 8.35 -1.61
C LEU A 242 -4.17 8.32 -3.08
N SER A 243 -3.87 7.13 -3.60
CA SER A 243 -3.61 6.93 -5.02
C SER A 243 -4.92 6.86 -5.80
N LEU A 244 -4.96 7.57 -6.93
CA LEU A 244 -6.13 7.71 -7.79
C LEU A 244 -5.67 7.70 -9.24
N HIS A 245 -5.58 6.52 -9.87
CA HIS A 245 -5.05 6.39 -11.24
C HIS A 245 -3.64 7.00 -11.36
N ASP A 246 -3.44 7.93 -12.29
CA ASP A 246 -2.20 8.70 -12.50
C ASP A 246 -2.12 9.98 -11.62
N VAL A 247 -3.01 10.14 -10.64
CA VAL A 247 -3.05 11.28 -9.70
C VAL A 247 -3.10 10.80 -8.25
N GLY A 248 -3.07 11.75 -7.32
CA GLY A 248 -3.32 11.46 -5.92
C GLY A 248 -3.64 12.69 -5.09
N VAL A 249 -4.05 12.44 -3.85
CA VAL A 249 -4.44 13.49 -2.90
C VAL A 249 -3.79 13.21 -1.57
N TYR A 250 -3.37 14.27 -0.91
CA TYR A 250 -2.86 14.20 0.44
C TYR A 250 -3.84 14.83 1.41
N TYR A 251 -3.95 14.19 2.57
CA TYR A 251 -4.75 14.65 3.68
C TYR A 251 -3.89 14.69 4.95
N THR A 252 -3.94 15.78 5.68
CA THR A 252 -3.24 15.96 6.95
C THR A 252 -4.10 15.46 8.10
N TYR A 253 -3.52 14.70 9.03
CA TYR A 253 -4.21 14.17 10.19
C TYR A 253 -4.51 15.28 11.20
N ASP A 254 -5.76 15.35 11.64
CA ASP A 254 -6.18 16.21 12.75
C ASP A 254 -6.46 15.34 13.97
N ALA A 255 -5.53 15.37 14.93
CA ALA A 255 -5.62 14.57 16.14
C ALA A 255 -6.84 14.90 17.02
N SER A 256 -7.33 16.15 16.97
CA SER A 256 -8.46 16.60 17.78
C SER A 256 -9.78 15.99 17.31
N SER A 257 -9.98 15.95 16.00
CA SER A 257 -11.20 15.43 15.37
C SER A 257 -11.06 13.99 14.87
N LYS A 258 -9.85 13.42 14.91
CA LYS A 258 -9.52 12.06 14.46
C LYS A 258 -9.92 11.79 13.00
N ILE A 259 -9.84 12.82 12.16
CA ILE A 259 -10.07 12.75 10.71
C ILE A 259 -8.85 13.25 9.96
N PHE A 260 -8.77 12.96 8.66
CA PHE A 260 -7.76 13.55 7.79
C PHE A 260 -8.40 14.63 6.93
N LYS A 261 -7.83 15.83 6.90
CA LYS A 261 -8.32 16.99 6.14
C LYS A 261 -7.49 17.18 4.88
N ASN A 262 -8.14 17.37 3.75
CA ASN A 262 -7.49 17.53 2.46
C ASN A 262 -6.51 18.72 2.49
N SER A 263 -5.28 18.50 2.03
CA SER A 263 -4.20 19.49 2.13
C SER A 263 -3.58 19.85 0.78
N ARG A 264 -3.27 18.86 -0.07
CA ARG A 264 -2.62 19.09 -1.37
C ARG A 264 -2.98 18.02 -2.40
N TYR A 265 -2.80 18.37 -3.67
CA TYR A 265 -3.12 17.53 -4.82
C TYR A 265 -1.87 17.21 -5.64
N LEU A 266 -1.75 15.96 -6.09
CA LEU A 266 -0.80 15.55 -7.11
C LEU A 266 -1.51 15.49 -8.46
N GLN A 267 -1.28 16.51 -9.30
CA GLN A 267 -1.88 16.62 -10.63
C GLN A 267 -0.88 16.29 -11.74
N ARG A 268 -1.37 15.71 -12.83
CA ARG A 268 -0.55 15.40 -14.01
C ARG A 268 -0.42 16.64 -14.88
N LYS A 269 0.80 17.14 -15.05
CA LYS A 269 1.08 18.32 -15.91
C LYS A 269 0.61 18.04 -17.35
N GLY A 270 -0.10 19.00 -17.94
CA GLY A 270 -0.52 18.97 -19.34
C GLY A 270 -1.83 18.21 -19.63
N ILE A 271 -2.53 17.72 -18.61
CA ILE A 271 -3.86 17.11 -18.74
C ILE A 271 -4.90 17.97 -18.03
N LEU A 272 -6.02 18.25 -18.70
CA LEU A 272 -7.11 19.04 -18.12
C LEU A 272 -7.94 18.19 -17.15
N GLN A 273 -7.51 18.17 -15.89
CA GLN A 273 -8.14 17.48 -14.78
C GLN A 273 -9.28 18.33 -14.20
N THR A 274 -10.35 17.68 -13.75
CA THR A 274 -11.57 18.34 -13.21
C THR A 274 -11.96 17.81 -11.85
N THR A 275 -11.07 17.08 -11.19
CA THR A 275 -11.43 16.35 -9.98
C THR A 275 -11.64 17.30 -8.81
N GLU A 276 -12.87 17.31 -8.29
CA GLU A 276 -13.14 17.80 -6.95
C GLU A 276 -12.99 16.63 -5.99
N PHE A 277 -11.97 16.70 -5.13
CA PHE A 277 -11.69 15.65 -4.16
C PHE A 277 -12.44 15.94 -2.87
N PRO A 278 -12.95 14.91 -2.16
CA PRO A 278 -13.64 15.14 -0.91
C PRO A 278 -12.75 15.85 0.12
N PRO A 279 -13.32 16.69 1.00
CA PRO A 279 -12.55 17.53 1.90
C PRO A 279 -11.92 16.77 3.08
N PHE A 280 -12.38 15.55 3.38
CA PHE A 280 -11.88 14.77 4.50
C PHE A 280 -11.92 13.26 4.22
N VAL A 281 -11.07 12.52 4.94
CA VAL A 281 -11.18 11.07 5.12
C VAL A 281 -11.74 10.80 6.51
N ARG A 282 -12.91 10.14 6.57
CA ARG A 282 -13.52 9.72 7.83
C ARG A 282 -12.80 8.49 8.39
N THR A 283 -12.95 8.28 9.69
CA THR A 283 -12.41 7.10 10.37
C THR A 283 -13.50 6.26 11.03
N PHE A 284 -13.30 4.95 11.10
CA PHE A 284 -14.08 3.97 11.86
C PHE A 284 -13.12 3.26 12.81
N GLU A 285 -13.34 3.38 14.12
CA GLU A 285 -12.43 2.82 15.14
C GLU A 285 -10.96 3.29 14.96
N GLY A 286 -10.77 4.53 14.49
CA GLY A 286 -9.45 5.10 14.19
C GLY A 286 -8.85 4.67 12.85
N ARG A 287 -9.55 3.83 12.07
CA ARG A 287 -9.12 3.37 10.75
C ARG A 287 -9.75 4.23 9.64
N PRO A 288 -9.00 4.67 8.63
CA PRO A 288 -9.59 5.40 7.51
C PRO A 288 -10.62 4.56 6.76
N ILE A 289 -11.68 5.21 6.31
CA ILE A 289 -12.73 4.62 5.47
C ILE A 289 -12.53 5.10 4.04
N LEU A 290 -12.41 4.16 3.10
CA LEU A 290 -12.18 4.43 1.69
C LEU A 290 -13.19 3.68 0.82
N PHE A 291 -13.33 4.12 -0.42
CA PHE A 291 -14.27 3.61 -1.41
C PHE A 291 -13.55 3.32 -2.71
N ALA A 292 -13.45 2.05 -3.10
CA ALA A 292 -12.85 1.67 -4.38
C ALA A 292 -13.88 1.85 -5.50
N ALA A 293 -13.47 2.53 -6.57
CA ALA A 293 -14.30 2.75 -7.75
C ALA A 293 -14.68 1.43 -8.45
N LYS A 294 -15.92 1.36 -8.95
CA LYS A 294 -16.40 0.20 -9.70
C LYS A 294 -15.52 -0.06 -10.92
N GLY A 295 -14.97 -1.26 -11.00
CA GLY A 295 -14.16 -1.75 -12.12
C GLY A 295 -12.72 -1.23 -12.15
N SER A 296 -12.49 0.05 -11.89
CA SER A 296 -11.14 0.64 -11.98
C SER A 296 -10.44 0.85 -10.66
N HIS A 297 -11.11 0.59 -9.55
CA HIS A 297 -10.56 0.49 -8.19
C HIS A 297 -9.89 1.72 -7.57
N GLY A 298 -9.80 2.85 -8.30
CA GLY A 298 -9.34 4.12 -7.74
C GLY A 298 -9.99 4.43 -6.39
N LEU A 299 -9.17 4.82 -5.41
CA LEU A 299 -9.55 4.93 -4.00
C LEU A 299 -10.01 6.34 -3.60
N TRP A 300 -11.29 6.45 -3.26
CA TRP A 300 -11.92 7.71 -2.86
C TRP A 300 -12.20 7.76 -1.36
N SER A 301 -12.22 8.96 -0.79
CA SER A 301 -12.47 9.19 0.64
C SER A 301 -13.95 9.31 1.03
N ALA A 302 -14.84 9.36 0.04
CA ALA A 302 -16.28 9.45 0.21
C ALA A 302 -17.03 8.78 -0.96
N PRO A 303 -18.26 8.26 -0.74
CA PRO A 303 -19.10 7.72 -1.80
C PRO A 303 -19.46 8.81 -2.82
N GLY A 304 -19.59 8.46 -4.10
CA GLY A 304 -20.03 9.41 -5.12
C GLY A 304 -19.57 9.12 -6.55
N LYS A 305 -19.75 10.13 -7.40
CA LYS A 305 -19.32 10.13 -8.80
C LYS A 305 -18.30 11.24 -9.04
N TYR A 306 -17.09 10.86 -9.42
CA TYR A 306 -15.96 11.79 -9.48
C TYR A 306 -15.33 11.82 -10.86
N TYR A 307 -15.32 13.00 -11.49
CA TYR A 307 -14.75 13.21 -12.81
C TYR A 307 -13.26 13.52 -12.75
N TYR A 308 -12.41 12.65 -13.28
CA TYR A 308 -10.96 12.84 -13.25
C TYR A 308 -10.33 13.31 -14.56
N LEU A 309 -11.09 13.29 -15.65
CA LEU A 309 -10.66 13.85 -16.94
C LEU A 309 -11.81 14.63 -17.59
N LYS A 310 -11.52 15.83 -18.09
CA LYS A 310 -12.54 16.67 -18.76
C LYS A 310 -12.92 16.13 -20.15
N LEU A 311 -11.92 15.74 -20.94
CA LEU A 311 -12.08 15.33 -22.34
C LEU A 311 -11.15 14.15 -22.69
N PRO A 312 -11.68 12.95 -22.94
CA PRO A 312 -13.09 12.57 -22.76
C PRO A 312 -13.50 12.62 -21.27
N LYS A 313 -14.81 12.76 -21.02
CA LYS A 313 -15.37 12.89 -19.67
C LYS A 313 -15.30 11.54 -18.95
N LEU A 314 -14.22 11.28 -18.21
CA LEU A 314 -14.02 10.04 -17.45
C LEU A 314 -14.42 10.25 -15.99
N ALA A 315 -15.15 9.29 -15.43
CA ALA A 315 -15.63 9.36 -14.06
C ALA A 315 -15.55 8.02 -13.35
N ASP A 316 -15.13 8.04 -12.10
CA ASP A 316 -15.31 6.94 -11.16
C ASP A 316 -16.65 7.04 -10.46
N ILE A 317 -17.21 5.88 -10.13
CA ILE A 317 -18.43 5.74 -9.34
C ILE A 317 -18.13 4.74 -8.24
N ASN A 318 -18.43 5.10 -7.00
CA ASN A 318 -18.27 4.26 -5.82
C ASN A 318 -19.38 4.55 -4.81
N ASP A 319 -19.66 3.57 -3.95
CA ASP A 319 -20.65 3.65 -2.88
C ASP A 319 -20.44 2.51 -1.87
N TYR A 320 -21.30 2.39 -0.86
CA TYR A 320 -21.31 1.32 0.13
C TYR A 320 -21.72 -0.03 -0.49
N GLY A 321 -20.75 -0.78 -1.00
CA GLY A 321 -20.93 -2.17 -1.46
C GLY A 321 -20.34 -3.18 -0.49
N THR A 322 -19.33 -3.94 -0.93
CA THR A 322 -18.72 -5.02 -0.14
C THR A 322 -17.63 -4.47 0.78
N PRO A 323 -17.74 -4.59 2.12
CA PRO A 323 -16.72 -4.11 3.03
C PRO A 323 -15.51 -5.06 3.08
N TRP A 324 -14.32 -4.51 2.91
CA TRP A 324 -13.05 -5.21 3.05
C TRP A 324 -12.29 -4.67 4.27
N LYS A 325 -12.30 -5.46 5.33
CA LYS A 325 -11.51 -5.21 6.55
C LYS A 325 -10.06 -5.64 6.32
N THR A 326 -9.26 -4.75 5.73
CA THR A 326 -7.90 -5.07 5.24
C THR A 326 -6.98 -5.63 6.32
N TRP A 327 -7.13 -5.19 7.57
CA TRP A 327 -6.36 -5.66 8.72
C TRP A 327 -6.54 -7.15 9.06
N LYS A 328 -7.54 -7.83 8.48
CA LYS A 328 -7.71 -9.27 8.70
C LYS A 328 -6.62 -10.12 8.04
N HIS A 329 -5.89 -9.58 7.06
CA HIS A 329 -4.82 -10.30 6.38
C HIS A 329 -3.79 -9.31 5.81
N LEU A 330 -2.84 -8.89 6.65
CA LEU A 330 -1.71 -8.06 6.23
C LEU A 330 -0.48 -8.93 6.01
N GLN A 331 0.26 -8.67 4.93
CA GLN A 331 1.59 -9.20 4.70
C GLN A 331 2.60 -8.05 4.76
N ILE A 332 3.30 -7.93 5.89
CA ILE A 332 4.12 -6.76 6.22
C ILE A 332 5.59 -7.02 5.86
N TYR A 333 6.18 -6.07 5.11
CA TYR A 333 7.57 -6.09 4.69
C TYR A 333 8.25 -4.76 5.02
N ARG A 334 9.17 -4.79 5.99
CA ARG A 334 10.00 -3.65 6.34
C ARG A 334 11.29 -3.67 5.52
N GLU A 335 11.57 -2.54 4.88
CA GLU A 335 12.81 -2.30 4.12
C GLU A 335 14.04 -2.52 4.99
N GLY A 336 14.94 -3.39 4.54
CA GLY A 336 16.19 -3.71 5.25
C GLY A 336 16.06 -4.77 6.35
N TYR A 337 14.86 -5.24 6.70
CA TYR A 337 14.64 -6.26 7.74
C TYR A 337 14.02 -7.52 7.19
N ASN A 338 12.94 -7.39 6.40
CA ASN A 338 12.27 -8.53 5.81
C ASN A 338 12.81 -8.76 4.40
N LYS A 339 13.07 -10.03 4.06
CA LYS A 339 13.30 -10.40 2.66
C LYS A 339 11.95 -10.36 1.93
N PRO A 340 11.74 -9.45 0.97
CA PRO A 340 10.47 -9.39 0.25
C PRO A 340 10.28 -10.65 -0.61
N PRO A 341 9.03 -11.02 -0.93
CA PRO A 341 8.76 -12.11 -1.83
C PRO A 341 9.36 -11.83 -3.21
N VAL A 342 9.72 -12.90 -3.92
CA VAL A 342 10.45 -12.81 -5.19
C VAL A 342 9.72 -11.93 -6.20
N TRP A 343 8.39 -11.98 -6.24
CA TRP A 343 7.57 -11.21 -7.17
C TRP A 343 7.66 -9.70 -6.99
N MET A 344 7.96 -9.17 -5.79
CA MET A 344 8.15 -7.72 -5.60
C MET A 344 9.36 -7.19 -6.39
N ARG A 345 10.29 -8.07 -6.77
CA ARG A 345 11.46 -7.74 -7.60
C ARG A 345 11.17 -7.83 -9.11
N TYR A 346 9.95 -8.16 -9.52
CA TYR A 346 9.55 -8.11 -10.92
C TYR A 346 9.43 -6.64 -11.37
N LEU A 347 10.26 -6.24 -12.33
CA LEU A 347 10.34 -4.86 -12.83
C LEU A 347 9.54 -4.63 -14.12
N GLY A 348 8.96 -5.69 -14.68
CA GLY A 348 8.16 -5.62 -15.90
C GLY A 348 6.75 -5.10 -15.66
N ARG A 349 5.91 -5.28 -16.68
CA ARG A 349 4.51 -4.90 -16.71
C ARG A 349 3.65 -6.03 -16.14
N TRP A 350 2.84 -5.72 -15.14
CA TRP A 350 1.86 -6.63 -14.56
C TRP A 350 0.64 -6.61 -15.45
N GLY A 351 0.58 -7.50 -16.45
CA GLY A 351 -0.50 -7.53 -17.41
C GLY A 351 -0.05 -7.45 -18.86
N ASN A 352 -1.03 -7.22 -19.73
CA ASN A 352 -0.90 -7.18 -21.17
C ASN A 352 -0.21 -5.89 -21.70
N PRO A 353 0.33 -5.91 -22.94
CA PRO A 353 0.67 -4.69 -23.66
C PRO A 353 -0.59 -3.96 -24.13
N LYS A 354 -0.49 -2.65 -24.36
CA LYS A 354 -1.60 -1.86 -24.89
C LYS A 354 -1.95 -2.24 -26.34
N THR A 355 -3.24 -2.23 -26.66
CA THR A 355 -3.77 -2.49 -28.00
C THR A 355 -4.98 -1.61 -28.30
N ASN A 356 -5.33 -1.45 -29.58
CA ASN A 356 -6.47 -0.65 -30.04
C ASN A 356 -6.46 0.79 -29.49
N CYS A 357 -5.32 1.48 -29.64
CA CYS A 357 -5.17 2.87 -29.23
C CYS A 357 -5.76 3.83 -30.27
N PHE A 358 -6.40 4.89 -29.79
CA PHE A 358 -7.06 5.89 -30.64
C PHE A 358 -6.10 7.01 -31.06
N LEU A 359 -6.49 7.80 -32.08
CA LEU A 359 -5.64 8.83 -32.74
C LEU A 359 -5.04 9.89 -31.78
N PHE A 360 -5.52 9.98 -30.55
CA PHE A 360 -4.89 10.73 -29.47
C PHE A 360 -3.69 9.98 -28.88
N SER A 361 -2.75 9.51 -29.70
CA SER A 361 -1.57 8.76 -29.23
C SER A 361 -0.71 9.54 -28.23
N LYS A 362 -0.81 10.88 -28.21
CA LYS A 362 -0.22 11.75 -27.18
C LYS A 362 -0.96 11.76 -25.84
N ILE A 363 -2.26 11.47 -25.80
CA ILE A 363 -3.09 11.35 -24.58
C ILE A 363 -3.13 9.88 -24.11
N GLY A 364 -2.85 8.91 -24.99
CA GLY A 364 -2.62 7.52 -24.61
C GLY A 364 -3.88 6.68 -24.34
N LEU A 365 -5.03 7.06 -24.90
CA LEU A 365 -6.28 6.31 -24.73
C LEU A 365 -6.29 5.05 -25.60
N CYS A 366 -6.42 3.89 -24.96
CA CYS A 366 -6.49 2.58 -25.61
C CYS A 366 -7.65 1.76 -25.02
N GLU A 367 -8.31 0.93 -25.82
CA GLU A 367 -9.31 -0.01 -25.29
C GLU A 367 -8.69 -0.91 -24.22
N ILE A 368 -7.48 -1.38 -24.52
CA ILE A 368 -6.62 -2.16 -23.66
C ILE A 368 -5.36 -1.33 -23.40
N SER A 369 -5.15 -0.91 -22.17
CA SER A 369 -3.95 -0.18 -21.72
C SER A 369 -2.81 -1.15 -21.38
N ASP A 370 -1.60 -0.63 -21.27
CA ASP A 370 -0.47 -1.40 -20.74
C ASP A 370 -0.77 -1.74 -19.27
N GLY A 371 -0.49 -2.98 -18.87
CA GLY A 371 -0.48 -3.35 -17.45
C GLY A 371 0.42 -2.41 -16.64
N PRO A 372 0.07 -2.09 -15.39
CA PRO A 372 0.86 -1.21 -14.55
C PRO A 372 2.20 -1.85 -14.22
N TYR A 373 3.11 -1.02 -13.72
CA TYR A 373 4.32 -1.55 -13.10
C TYR A 373 4.02 -2.05 -11.69
N GLY A 374 4.85 -2.97 -11.20
CA GLY A 374 4.75 -3.46 -9.83
C GLY A 374 5.18 -2.43 -8.79
N ILE A 375 4.98 -2.80 -7.53
CA ILE A 375 5.29 -2.00 -6.33
C ILE A 375 6.69 -1.39 -6.41
N SER A 376 7.71 -2.18 -6.78
CA SER A 376 9.11 -1.72 -6.78
C SER A 376 9.47 -0.69 -7.86
N GLN A 377 8.54 -0.38 -8.75
CA GLN A 377 8.72 0.65 -9.77
C GLN A 377 7.94 1.93 -9.48
N ARG A 378 7.10 1.92 -8.44
CA ARG A 378 6.36 3.10 -7.98
C ARG A 378 7.31 4.08 -7.30
N GLU A 379 6.98 5.36 -7.41
CA GLU A 379 7.73 6.42 -6.72
C GLU A 379 7.26 6.52 -5.26
N SER A 380 8.10 7.09 -4.39
CA SER A 380 7.70 7.33 -3.00
C SER A 380 6.71 8.50 -2.91
N ASP A 381 5.58 8.30 -2.25
CA ASP A 381 4.55 9.33 -2.07
C ASP A 381 4.96 10.43 -1.09
N PHE A 382 5.89 10.10 -0.19
CA PHE A 382 6.44 11.01 0.82
C PHE A 382 7.95 11.10 0.74
N GLN A 383 8.50 12.24 1.18
CA GLN A 383 9.94 12.41 1.30
C GLN A 383 10.47 11.71 2.57
N CYS A 384 11.36 10.74 2.32
CA CYS A 384 12.53 10.47 3.13
C CYS A 384 13.70 11.29 2.54
#